data_AF-A0A9W6WI95-F1
#
_entry.id   AF-A0A9W6WI95-F1
#
_cell.length_a   1.000
_cell.length_b   1.000
_cell.length_c   1.000
_cell.angle_alpha   90.00
_cell.angle_beta   90.00
_cell.angle_gamma   90.00
#
_symmetry.space_group_name_H-M   'P 1'
#
loop_
_entity.id
_entity.type
_entity.pdbx_description
1 polymer ?
#
loop_
_entity_poly.entity_id
_entity_poly.type
_entity_poly.pdbx_seq_one_letter_code
_entity_poly.pdbx_strand_id
1 'polypeptide(L)'
;MASASKAIDDAFAHLNDLLLRPIDPTISAFDTEINKSILASAMAIINAIKLLIQASIASQEEIVNNGKGSNSKTSFYKKNNKWTEGLISASKSIAYSTNILIKIADGVLSGKNTNEELIVASNEVAASTAQLVSSSRVKSQYMSKTQDNLESASKKVNLACKQLVAKVNELISNKNELAEVDYSKLSIHENKTVEMEQQVEILKLENALIAARKRLGEIRKFSYRDDDDDDDDDN
;
A
#
# COMPACT_ATOMS: atom_id res chain seq x y z
N MET A 1 -2.51 13.15 -12.61
CA MET A 1 -1.53 13.83 -11.74
C MET A 1 -2.16 14.78 -10.73
N ALA A 2 -2.90 15.83 -11.13
CA ALA A 2 -3.47 16.80 -10.17
C ALA A 2 -4.35 16.16 -9.08
N SER A 3 -5.22 15.21 -9.46
CA SER A 3 -6.05 14.45 -8.51
C SER A 3 -5.19 13.67 -7.49
N ALA A 4 -4.13 12.98 -7.94
CA ALA A 4 -3.22 12.28 -7.04
C ALA A 4 -2.46 13.23 -6.11
N SER A 5 -1.98 14.36 -6.62
CA SER A 5 -1.32 15.37 -5.78
C SER A 5 -2.25 15.87 -4.68
N LYS A 6 -3.51 16.19 -5.03
CA LYS A 6 -4.50 16.62 -4.05
C LYS A 6 -4.77 15.53 -3.01
N ALA A 7 -4.99 14.28 -3.42
CA ALA A 7 -5.21 13.17 -2.49
C ALA A 7 -4.03 12.99 -1.51
N ILE A 8 -2.79 13.20 -1.98
CA ILE A 8 -1.59 13.13 -1.14
C ILE A 8 -1.52 14.29 -0.15
N ASP A 9 -1.85 15.51 -0.59
CA ASP A 9 -1.87 16.68 0.29
C ASP A 9 -2.99 16.57 1.34
N ASP A 10 -4.17 16.07 0.96
CA ASP A 10 -5.29 15.79 1.87
C ASP A 10 -4.90 14.67 2.88
N ALA A 11 -4.25 13.60 2.41
CA ALA A 11 -3.73 12.52 3.23
C ALA A 11 -2.67 13.00 4.22
N PHE A 12 -1.75 13.87 3.78
CA PHE A 12 -0.73 14.48 4.63
C PHE A 12 -1.37 15.32 5.75
N ALA A 13 -2.33 16.17 5.38
CA ALA A 13 -3.05 17.01 6.34
C ALA A 13 -3.79 16.17 7.38
N HIS A 14 -4.45 15.10 6.96
CA HIS A 14 -5.16 14.19 7.86
C HIS A 14 -4.22 13.47 8.84
N LEU A 15 -3.10 12.91 8.36
CA LEU A 15 -2.12 12.28 9.25
C LEU A 15 -1.50 13.29 10.23
N ASN A 16 -1.28 14.53 9.78
CA ASN A 16 -0.73 15.57 10.65
C ASN A 16 -1.74 15.98 11.74
N ASP A 17 -3.04 16.04 11.43
CA ASP A 17 -4.10 16.21 12.45
C ASP A 17 -4.07 15.09 13.48
N LEU A 18 -3.96 13.83 13.04
CA LEU A 18 -3.88 12.67 13.93
C LEU A 18 -2.66 12.71 14.85
N LEU A 19 -1.51 13.17 14.34
CA LEU A 19 -0.29 13.33 15.15
C LEU A 19 -0.41 14.44 16.21
N LEU A 20 -1.17 15.49 15.92
CA LEU A 20 -1.37 16.63 16.82
C LEU A 20 -2.52 16.41 17.82
N ARG A 21 -3.34 15.38 17.61
CA ARG A 21 -4.47 15.08 18.48
C ARG A 21 -3.99 14.78 19.92
N PRO A 22 -4.68 15.28 20.95
CA PRO A 22 -4.37 14.94 22.33
C PRO A 22 -4.43 13.43 22.53
N ILE A 23 -3.43 12.89 23.24
CA ILE A 23 -3.39 11.48 23.60
C ILE A 23 -4.57 11.21 24.52
N ASP A 24 -5.39 10.22 24.18
CA ASP A 24 -6.47 9.78 25.04
C ASP A 24 -5.86 9.18 26.33
N PRO A 25 -6.19 9.71 27.52
CA PRO A 25 -5.62 9.25 28.78
C PRO A 25 -6.01 7.80 29.13
N THR A 26 -6.97 7.21 28.42
CA THR A 26 -7.36 5.79 28.57
C THR A 26 -6.47 4.83 27.80
N ILE A 27 -5.70 5.32 26.83
CA ILE A 27 -4.77 4.50 26.03
C ILE A 27 -3.47 4.30 26.82
N SER A 28 -2.96 3.07 26.84
CA SER A 28 -1.71 2.77 27.53
C SER A 28 -0.52 3.51 26.90
N ALA A 29 0.54 3.76 27.68
CA ALA A 29 1.75 4.39 27.15
C ALA A 29 2.37 3.57 26.00
N PHE A 30 2.28 2.23 26.10
CA PHE A 30 2.72 1.29 25.08
C PHE A 30 1.90 1.43 23.78
N ASP A 31 0.57 1.37 23.86
CA ASP A 31 -0.31 1.53 22.69
C ASP A 31 -0.16 2.92 22.05
N THR A 32 0.10 3.95 22.85
CA THR A 32 0.39 5.30 22.36
C THR A 32 1.66 5.35 21.54
N GLU A 33 2.73 4.69 21.98
CA GLU A 33 4.00 4.60 21.24
C GLU A 33 3.82 3.86 19.90
N ILE A 34 3.04 2.77 19.93
CA ILE A 34 2.66 2.02 18.73
C ILE A 34 1.93 2.91 17.73
N ASN A 35 0.90 3.62 18.18
CA ASN A 35 0.10 4.50 17.33
C ASN A 35 0.95 5.60 16.68
N LYS A 36 1.89 6.19 17.43
CA LYS A 36 2.84 7.17 16.89
C LYS A 36 3.78 6.57 15.85
N SER A 37 4.28 5.36 16.09
CA SER A 37 5.16 4.64 15.16
C SER A 37 4.47 4.34 13.83
N ILE A 38 3.19 3.91 13.88
CA ILE A 38 2.35 3.68 12.70
C ILE A 38 2.13 4.99 11.93
N LEU A 39 1.73 6.06 12.61
CA LEU A 39 1.51 7.36 11.97
C LEU A 39 2.79 7.92 11.33
N ALA A 40 3.94 7.80 11.99
CA ALA A 40 5.22 8.24 11.45
C ALA A 40 5.59 7.45 10.18
N SER A 41 5.35 6.15 10.17
CA SER A 41 5.60 5.28 9.02
C SER A 41 4.66 5.60 7.85
N ALA A 42 3.36 5.81 8.13
CA ALA A 42 2.40 6.26 7.13
C ALA A 42 2.80 7.63 6.54
N MET A 43 3.24 8.57 7.38
CA MET A 43 3.72 9.89 6.94
C MET A 43 4.96 9.78 6.04
N ALA A 44 5.90 8.88 6.36
CA ALA A 44 7.07 8.62 5.52
C ALA A 44 6.67 8.11 4.12
N ILE A 45 5.66 7.24 4.04
CA ILE A 45 5.09 6.77 2.78
C ILE A 45 4.49 7.95 1.99
N ILE A 46 3.62 8.75 2.61
CA ILE A 46 2.99 9.91 1.94
C ILE A 46 4.03 10.89 1.39
N ASN A 47 5.07 11.20 2.16
CA ASN A 47 6.17 12.04 1.70
C ASN A 47 6.92 11.43 0.51
N ALA A 48 7.17 10.12 0.52
CA ALA A 48 7.79 9.43 -0.60
C ALA A 48 6.91 9.45 -1.86
N ILE A 49 5.59 9.26 -1.72
CA ILE A 49 4.64 9.34 -2.85
C ILE A 49 4.61 10.77 -3.41
N LYS A 50 4.64 11.80 -2.55
CA LYS A 50 4.71 13.20 -2.99
C LYS A 50 5.90 13.45 -3.91
N LEU A 51 7.08 12.97 -3.52
CA LEU A 51 8.29 13.06 -4.35
C LEU A 51 8.16 12.27 -5.66
N LEU A 52 7.53 11.09 -5.61
CA LEU A 52 7.26 10.28 -6.80
C LEU A 52 6.32 10.97 -7.79
N ILE A 53 5.25 11.61 -7.32
CA ILE A 53 4.34 12.37 -8.19
C ILE A 53 5.06 13.54 -8.84
N GLN A 54 5.89 14.28 -8.09
CA GLN A 54 6.72 15.36 -8.64
C GLN A 54 7.70 14.84 -9.71
N ALA A 55 8.40 13.74 -9.43
CA ALA A 55 9.31 13.12 -10.39
C ALA A 55 8.58 12.60 -11.64
N SER A 56 7.37 12.07 -11.48
CA SER A 56 6.54 11.61 -12.59
C SER A 56 6.05 12.76 -13.47
N ILE A 57 5.67 13.90 -12.87
CA ILE A 57 5.32 15.11 -13.64
C ILE A 57 6.53 15.56 -14.47
N ALA A 58 7.71 15.66 -13.85
CA ALA A 58 8.93 16.04 -14.56
C ALA A 58 9.27 15.07 -15.71
N SER A 59 9.09 13.76 -15.50
CA SER A 59 9.30 12.76 -16.55
C SER A 59 8.31 12.90 -17.70
N GLN A 60 7.02 13.10 -17.40
CA GLN A 60 6.01 13.36 -18.42
C GLN A 60 6.30 14.64 -19.21
N GLU A 61 6.75 15.69 -18.55
CA GLU A 61 7.14 16.94 -19.20
C GLU A 61 8.34 16.76 -20.14
N GLU A 62 9.39 16.04 -19.72
CA GLU A 62 10.54 15.73 -20.57
C GLU A 62 10.10 14.94 -21.81
N ILE A 63 9.31 13.88 -21.62
CA ILE A 63 8.79 13.03 -22.71
C ILE A 63 8.00 13.86 -23.71
N VAL A 64 7.11 14.72 -23.24
CA VAL A 64 6.26 15.55 -24.11
C VAL A 64 7.10 16.61 -24.82
N ASN A 65 8.01 17.28 -24.12
CA ASN A 65 8.85 18.33 -24.70
C ASN A 65 9.75 17.77 -25.81
N ASN A 66 10.32 16.58 -25.59
CA ASN A 66 11.18 15.93 -26.58
C ASN A 66 10.37 15.27 -27.71
N GLY A 67 9.18 14.76 -27.42
CA GLY A 67 8.38 13.96 -28.35
C GLY A 67 7.37 14.75 -29.19
N LYS A 68 6.94 15.95 -28.77
CA LYS A 68 5.89 16.71 -29.47
C LYS A 68 6.36 17.38 -30.77
N GLY A 69 7.65 17.68 -30.89
CA GLY A 69 8.19 18.51 -31.97
C GLY A 69 7.47 19.86 -32.04
N SER A 70 6.98 20.22 -33.24
CA SER A 70 6.20 21.44 -33.47
C SER A 70 4.74 21.35 -33.01
N ASN A 71 4.27 20.17 -32.58
CA ASN A 71 2.89 19.99 -32.13
C ASN A 71 2.67 20.57 -30.72
N SER A 72 1.40 20.83 -30.41
CA SER A 72 0.96 21.19 -29.05
C SER A 72 1.02 19.97 -28.11
N LYS A 73 1.10 20.23 -26.80
CA LYS A 73 1.05 19.16 -25.77
C LYS A 73 -0.23 18.32 -25.90
N THR A 74 -1.38 18.98 -26.11
CA THR A 74 -2.68 18.33 -26.29
C THR A 74 -2.67 17.36 -27.47
N SER A 75 -2.10 17.78 -28.61
CA SER A 75 -2.00 16.91 -29.78
C SER A 75 -1.09 15.70 -29.52
N PHE A 76 -0.02 15.87 -28.75
CA PHE A 76 0.88 14.77 -28.39
C PHE A 76 0.18 13.73 -27.51
N TYR A 77 -0.54 14.14 -26.47
CA TYR A 77 -1.29 13.23 -25.61
C TYR A 77 -2.40 12.51 -26.39
N LYS A 78 -3.14 13.23 -27.24
CA LYS A 78 -4.19 12.62 -28.09
C LYS A 78 -3.62 11.56 -29.03
N LYS A 79 -2.44 11.81 -29.62
CA LYS A 79 -1.76 10.84 -30.50
C LYS A 79 -1.20 9.64 -29.72
N ASN A 80 -0.86 9.82 -28.45
CA ASN A 80 -0.36 8.77 -27.57
C ASN A 80 -1.42 8.41 -26.51
N ASN A 81 -2.65 8.15 -26.96
CA ASN A 81 -3.81 7.94 -26.08
C ASN A 81 -3.62 6.77 -25.10
N LYS A 82 -3.21 5.58 -25.53
CA LYS A 82 -2.97 4.41 -24.65
C LYS A 82 -1.96 4.69 -23.55
N TRP A 83 -0.87 5.41 -23.89
CA TRP A 83 0.12 5.83 -22.90
C TRP A 83 -0.45 6.85 -21.91
N THR A 84 -1.24 7.80 -22.41
CA THR A 84 -1.90 8.81 -21.59
C THR A 84 -2.91 8.18 -20.62
N GLU A 85 -3.73 7.24 -21.09
CA GLU A 85 -4.67 6.49 -20.26
C GLU A 85 -3.94 5.64 -19.21
N GLY A 86 -2.84 4.97 -19.57
CA GLY A 86 -2.01 4.25 -18.60
C GLY A 86 -1.49 5.13 -17.47
N LEU A 87 -1.02 6.35 -17.79
CA LEU A 87 -0.61 7.33 -16.78
C LEU A 87 -1.77 7.85 -15.91
N ILE A 88 -2.93 8.08 -16.52
CA ILE A 88 -4.14 8.53 -15.81
C ILE A 88 -4.63 7.43 -14.86
N SER A 89 -4.71 6.19 -15.33
CA SER A 89 -5.12 5.03 -14.54
C SER A 89 -4.18 4.80 -13.36
N ALA A 90 -2.87 4.76 -13.60
CA ALA A 90 -1.88 4.62 -12.52
C ALA A 90 -1.95 5.79 -11.52
N SER A 91 -2.16 7.02 -11.99
CA SER A 91 -2.35 8.18 -11.11
C SER A 91 -3.62 8.07 -10.26
N LYS A 92 -4.73 7.56 -10.81
CA LYS A 92 -5.97 7.33 -10.05
C LYS A 92 -5.79 6.21 -9.02
N SER A 93 -5.11 5.12 -9.40
CA SER A 93 -4.78 4.00 -8.52
C SER A 93 -3.96 4.46 -7.31
N ILE A 94 -2.94 5.31 -7.51
CA ILE A 94 -2.16 5.90 -6.41
C ILE A 94 -3.05 6.74 -5.48
N ALA A 95 -3.93 7.59 -6.03
CA ALA A 95 -4.83 8.41 -5.22
C ALA A 95 -5.74 7.54 -4.36
N TYR A 96 -6.30 6.48 -4.95
CA TYR A 96 -7.15 5.50 -4.27
C TYR A 96 -6.39 4.75 -3.16
N SER A 97 -5.27 4.12 -3.49
CA SER A 97 -4.48 3.33 -2.54
C SER A 97 -3.97 4.18 -1.38
N THR A 98 -3.60 5.44 -1.64
CA THR A 98 -3.21 6.42 -0.62
C THR A 98 -4.35 6.71 0.35
N ASN A 99 -5.55 7.01 -0.15
CA ASN A 99 -6.71 7.28 0.71
C ASN A 99 -7.09 6.06 1.55
N ILE A 100 -7.02 4.86 0.98
CA ILE A 100 -7.27 3.60 1.69
C ILE A 100 -6.23 3.38 2.80
N LEU A 101 -4.95 3.61 2.53
CA LEU A 101 -3.89 3.51 3.53
C LEU A 101 -4.17 4.41 4.74
N ILE A 102 -4.54 5.68 4.50
CA ILE A 102 -4.82 6.62 5.59
C ILE A 102 -6.05 6.20 6.40
N LYS A 103 -7.13 5.82 5.71
CA LYS A 103 -8.35 5.35 6.37
C LYS A 103 -8.09 4.14 7.26
N ILE A 104 -7.30 3.18 6.77
CA ILE A 104 -6.93 2.00 7.55
C ILE A 104 -6.00 2.36 8.69
N ALA A 105 -5.04 3.27 8.49
CA ALA A 105 -4.17 3.74 9.58
C ALA A 105 -4.99 4.37 10.72
N ASP A 106 -5.91 5.30 10.43
CA ASP A 106 -6.84 5.87 11.43
C ASP A 106 -7.73 4.79 12.08
N GLY A 107 -8.18 3.83 11.27
CA GLY A 107 -8.94 2.67 11.74
C GLY A 107 -8.16 1.80 12.73
N VAL A 108 -6.87 1.55 12.49
CA VAL A 108 -6.01 0.79 13.40
C VAL A 108 -5.83 1.53 14.72
N LEU A 109 -5.62 2.85 14.66
CA LEU A 109 -5.50 3.69 15.85
C LEU A 109 -6.77 3.70 16.72
N SER A 110 -7.94 3.57 16.09
CA SER A 110 -9.24 3.54 16.76
C SER A 110 -9.78 2.12 17.02
N GLY A 111 -9.00 1.08 16.73
CA GLY A 111 -9.38 -0.33 16.92
C GLY A 111 -10.46 -0.85 15.96
N LYS A 112 -10.77 -0.11 14.89
CA LYS A 112 -11.75 -0.48 13.84
C LYS A 112 -11.16 -1.32 12.72
N ASN A 113 -9.84 -1.25 12.53
CA ASN A 113 -9.11 -1.99 11.52
C ASN A 113 -7.96 -2.77 12.14
N THR A 114 -7.49 -3.80 11.44
CA THR A 114 -6.40 -4.66 11.90
C THR A 114 -5.05 -4.26 11.32
N ASN A 115 -3.99 -4.70 11.99
CA ASN A 115 -2.61 -4.52 11.55
C ASN A 115 -2.35 -5.18 10.18
N GLU A 116 -3.00 -6.31 9.90
CA GLU A 116 -2.92 -7.01 8.62
C GLU A 116 -3.54 -6.20 7.48
N GLU A 117 -4.66 -5.50 7.73
CA GLU A 117 -5.25 -4.59 6.73
C GLU A 117 -4.28 -3.47 6.37
N LEU A 118 -3.54 -2.95 7.35
CA LEU A 118 -2.52 -1.91 7.14
C LEU A 118 -1.35 -2.43 6.27
N ILE A 119 -0.93 -3.67 6.48
CA ILE A 119 0.09 -4.32 5.63
C ILE A 119 -0.40 -4.43 4.18
N VAL A 120 -1.65 -4.86 3.97
CA VAL A 120 -2.22 -5.01 2.62
C VAL A 120 -2.33 -3.64 1.93
N ALA A 121 -2.83 -2.63 2.62
CA ALA A 121 -2.95 -1.27 2.08
C ALA A 121 -1.58 -0.68 1.67
N SER A 122 -0.54 -0.94 2.48
CA SER A 122 0.82 -0.49 2.18
C SER A 122 1.40 -1.17 0.94
N ASN A 123 1.13 -2.46 0.74
CA ASN A 123 1.56 -3.18 -0.45
C ASN A 123 0.85 -2.67 -1.71
N GLU A 124 -0.43 -2.31 -1.62
CA GLU A 124 -1.19 -1.73 -2.74
C GLU A 124 -0.64 -0.36 -3.18
N VAL A 125 -0.20 0.47 -2.21
CA VAL A 125 0.52 1.71 -2.50
C VAL A 125 1.83 1.44 -3.26
N ALA A 126 2.60 0.44 -2.83
CA ALA A 126 3.84 0.08 -3.52
C ALA A 126 3.58 -0.45 -4.95
N ALA A 127 2.52 -1.23 -5.15
CA ALA A 127 2.13 -1.76 -6.45
C ALA A 127 1.66 -0.65 -7.41
N SER A 128 0.72 0.19 -6.98
CA SER A 128 0.19 1.31 -7.78
C SER A 128 1.28 2.33 -8.17
N THR A 129 2.24 2.60 -7.29
CA THR A 129 3.39 3.46 -7.63
C THR A 129 4.35 2.81 -8.62
N ALA A 130 4.58 1.50 -8.54
CA ALA A 130 5.37 0.77 -9.53
C ALA A 130 4.68 0.75 -10.90
N GLN A 131 3.35 0.63 -10.94
CA GLN A 131 2.57 0.75 -12.17
C GLN A 131 2.80 2.10 -12.87
N LEU A 132 2.78 3.21 -12.12
CA LEU A 132 3.05 4.53 -12.69
C LEU A 132 4.44 4.63 -13.32
N VAL A 133 5.47 4.05 -12.67
CA VAL A 133 6.82 4.02 -13.22
C VAL A 133 6.87 3.24 -14.53
N SER A 134 6.23 2.08 -14.57
CA SER A 134 6.14 1.25 -15.78
C SER A 134 5.41 1.97 -16.91
N SER A 135 4.28 2.62 -16.62
CA SER A 135 3.52 3.42 -17.59
C SER A 135 4.34 4.60 -18.12
N SER A 136 5.08 5.32 -17.25
CA SER A 136 5.96 6.43 -17.65
C SER A 136 7.08 5.96 -18.58
N ARG A 137 7.70 4.81 -18.27
CA ARG A 137 8.84 4.27 -19.01
C ARG A 137 8.55 4.01 -20.49
N VAL A 138 7.32 3.67 -20.86
CA VAL A 138 6.91 3.32 -22.25
C VAL A 138 7.32 4.37 -23.29
N LYS A 139 7.33 5.66 -22.91
CA LYS A 139 7.70 6.77 -23.81
C LYS A 139 8.96 7.51 -23.37
N SER A 140 9.64 7.03 -22.32
CA SER A 140 10.91 7.59 -21.86
C SER A 140 12.01 7.35 -22.90
N GLN A 141 12.94 8.30 -22.99
CA GLN A 141 14.15 8.13 -23.78
C GLN A 141 15.17 7.26 -23.05
N TYR A 142 16.10 6.67 -23.80
CA TYR A 142 17.25 5.98 -23.24
C TYR A 142 18.10 6.98 -22.44
N MET A 143 18.50 6.60 -21.22
CA MET A 143 19.25 7.46 -20.28
C MET A 143 18.53 8.76 -19.87
N SER A 144 17.19 8.74 -19.85
CA SER A 144 16.40 9.87 -19.33
C SER A 144 16.64 10.07 -17.83
N LYS A 145 17.14 11.26 -17.47
CA LYS A 145 17.44 11.59 -16.08
C LYS A 145 16.17 11.73 -15.23
N THR A 146 15.08 12.24 -15.82
CA THR A 146 13.80 12.36 -15.11
C THR A 146 13.16 11.00 -14.85
N GLN A 147 13.29 10.05 -15.79
CA GLN A 147 12.87 8.67 -15.57
C GLN A 147 13.71 7.99 -14.48
N ASP A 148 15.04 8.15 -14.48
CA ASP A 148 15.90 7.62 -13.41
C ASP A 148 15.50 8.16 -12.03
N ASN A 149 15.18 9.46 -11.97
CA ASN A 149 14.71 10.11 -10.73
C ASN A 149 13.35 9.55 -10.29
N LEU A 150 12.42 9.30 -11.22
CA LEU A 150 11.13 8.66 -10.94
C LEU A 150 11.31 7.25 -10.39
N GLU A 151 12.21 6.46 -10.97
CA GLU A 151 12.53 5.11 -10.48
C GLU A 151 13.15 5.15 -9.08
N SER A 152 14.04 6.11 -8.82
CA SER A 152 14.60 6.33 -7.50
C SER A 152 13.52 6.70 -6.48
N ALA A 153 12.58 7.57 -6.84
CA ALA A 153 11.46 7.94 -5.98
C ALA A 153 10.55 6.73 -5.68
N SER A 154 10.27 5.87 -6.66
CA SER A 154 9.48 4.65 -6.46
C SER A 154 10.18 3.65 -5.53
N LYS A 155 11.51 3.51 -5.64
CA LYS A 155 12.29 2.70 -4.70
C LYS A 155 12.17 3.22 -3.27
N LYS A 156 12.12 4.55 -3.07
CA LYS A 156 11.90 5.15 -1.74
C LYS A 156 10.49 4.84 -1.20
N VAL A 157 9.46 4.88 -2.04
CA VAL A 157 8.09 4.46 -1.64
C VAL A 157 8.11 3.00 -1.21
N ASN A 158 8.68 2.10 -2.02
CA ASN A 158 8.77 0.67 -1.70
C ASN A 158 9.51 0.43 -0.38
N LEU A 159 10.61 1.16 -0.14
CA LEU A 159 11.36 1.07 1.11
C LEU A 159 10.51 1.52 2.31
N ALA A 160 9.81 2.65 2.21
CA ALA A 160 8.93 3.14 3.28
C ALA A 160 7.79 2.15 3.59
N CYS A 161 7.18 1.56 2.56
CA CYS A 161 6.17 0.50 2.73
C CYS A 161 6.75 -0.72 3.46
N LYS A 162 7.94 -1.20 3.06
CA LYS A 162 8.61 -2.32 3.73
C LYS A 162 8.94 -2.02 5.18
N GLN A 163 9.35 -0.80 5.49
CA GLN A 163 9.62 -0.37 6.86
C GLN A 163 8.35 -0.39 7.70
N LEU A 164 7.23 0.13 7.18
CA LEU A 164 5.93 0.03 7.84
C LEU A 164 5.55 -1.44 8.11
N VAL A 165 5.63 -2.30 7.11
CA VAL A 165 5.27 -3.73 7.25
C VAL A 165 6.16 -4.42 8.29
N ALA A 166 7.47 -4.16 8.27
CA ALA A 166 8.38 -4.71 9.27
C ALA A 166 8.00 -4.25 10.68
N LYS A 167 7.64 -2.96 10.86
CA LYS A 167 7.16 -2.44 12.13
C LYS A 167 5.84 -3.06 12.56
N VAL A 168 4.88 -3.18 11.66
CA VAL A 168 3.59 -3.80 11.99
C VAL A 168 3.76 -5.27 12.38
N ASN A 169 4.65 -6.02 11.72
CA ASN A 169 4.95 -7.40 12.11
C ASN A 169 5.60 -7.50 13.50
N GLU A 170 6.54 -6.60 13.83
CA GLU A 170 7.14 -6.50 15.17
C GLU A 170 6.06 -6.30 16.24
N LEU A 171 5.06 -5.45 15.96
CA LEU A 171 3.93 -5.20 16.85
C LEU A 171 3.02 -6.41 17.03
N ILE A 172 2.73 -7.13 15.94
CA ILE A 172 1.93 -8.37 15.98
C ILE A 172 2.64 -9.42 16.83
N SER A 173 3.95 -9.61 16.63
CA SER A 173 4.77 -10.55 17.40
C SER A 173 4.77 -10.23 18.89
N ASN A 174 5.06 -8.99 19.28
CA ASN A 174 5.11 -8.58 20.68
C ASN A 174 3.76 -8.77 21.39
N LYS A 175 2.64 -8.58 20.68
CA LYS A 175 1.30 -8.80 21.23
C LYS A 175 1.03 -10.28 21.52
N ASN A 176 1.57 -11.19 20.70
CA ASN A 176 1.40 -12.63 20.89
C ASN A 176 2.30 -13.18 22.02
N GLU A 177 3.49 -12.61 22.22
CA GLU A 177 4.40 -13.00 23.32
C GLU A 177 3.81 -12.70 24.71
N LEU A 178 2.98 -11.65 24.83
CA LEU A 178 2.28 -11.33 26.07
C LEU A 178 1.18 -12.34 26.46
N ALA A 179 0.84 -13.28 25.58
CA ALA A 179 -0.12 -14.36 25.82
C ALA A 179 0.56 -15.68 26.22
N GLU A 180 1.74 -15.62 26.85
CA GLU A 180 2.46 -16.81 27.29
C GLU A 180 1.67 -17.57 28.39
N VAL A 181 1.26 -18.80 28.07
CA VAL A 181 0.53 -19.68 28.98
C VAL A 181 1.53 -20.48 29.80
N ASP A 182 1.43 -20.41 31.12
CA ASP A 182 2.29 -21.17 32.05
C ASP A 182 1.81 -22.64 32.15
N TYR A 183 2.31 -23.48 31.25
CA TYR A 183 2.02 -24.92 31.20
C TYR A 183 2.63 -25.71 32.35
N SER A 184 3.55 -25.13 33.15
CA SER A 184 4.25 -25.84 34.23
C SER A 184 3.36 -26.16 35.44
N LYS A 185 2.18 -25.55 35.51
CA LYS A 185 1.21 -25.72 36.60
C LYS A 185 0.12 -26.76 36.32
N LEU A 186 0.13 -27.39 35.14
CA LEU A 186 -0.90 -28.36 34.73
C LEU A 186 -0.53 -29.80 35.12
N SER A 187 -1.54 -30.59 35.52
CA SER A 187 -1.39 -32.05 35.68
C SER A 187 -1.09 -32.73 34.34
N ILE A 188 -0.50 -33.93 34.37
CA ILE A 188 -0.17 -34.72 33.16
C ILE A 188 -1.40 -34.93 32.26
N HIS A 189 -2.58 -35.17 32.86
CA HIS A 189 -3.81 -35.35 32.11
C HIS A 189 -4.34 -34.04 31.52
N GLU A 190 -4.25 -32.93 32.26
CA GLU A 190 -4.66 -31.60 31.79
C GLU A 190 -3.75 -31.12 30.66
N ASN A 191 -2.45 -31.38 30.77
CA ASN A 191 -1.47 -31.04 29.74
C ASN A 191 -1.76 -31.78 28.42
N LYS A 192 -2.14 -33.07 28.50
CA LYS A 192 -2.51 -33.85 27.31
C LYS A 192 -3.82 -33.36 26.68
N THR A 193 -4.79 -32.93 27.48
CA THR A 193 -6.02 -32.32 26.95
C THR A 193 -5.72 -31.01 26.23
N VAL A 194 -4.94 -30.11 26.83
CA VAL A 194 -4.55 -28.83 26.21
C VAL A 194 -3.72 -29.05 24.94
N GLU A 195 -2.82 -30.03 24.93
CA GLU A 195 -2.08 -30.43 23.73
C GLU A 195 -3.03 -30.87 22.60
N MET A 196 -4.00 -31.75 22.91
CA MET A 196 -4.98 -32.21 21.93
C MET A 196 -5.86 -31.06 21.41
N GLU A 197 -6.29 -30.15 22.28
CA GLU A 197 -7.05 -28.96 21.90
C GLU A 197 -6.25 -28.05 20.96
N GLN A 198 -4.96 -27.83 21.26
CA GLN A 198 -4.08 -27.04 20.40
C GLN A 198 -3.84 -27.70 19.03
N GLN A 199 -3.72 -29.04 18.98
CA GLN A 199 -3.63 -29.78 17.71
C GLN A 199 -4.91 -29.63 16.87
N VAL A 200 -6.08 -29.69 17.52
CA VAL A 200 -7.37 -29.44 16.85
C VAL A 200 -7.43 -28.02 16.32
N GLU A 201 -6.97 -27.03 17.07
CA GLU A 201 -6.93 -25.63 16.64
C GLU A 201 -5.99 -25.43 15.44
N ILE A 202 -4.82 -26.06 15.44
CA ILE A 202 -3.90 -26.06 14.28
C ILE A 202 -4.61 -26.57 13.02
N LEU A 203 -5.29 -27.72 13.10
CA LEU A 203 -6.03 -28.30 11.97
C LEU A 203 -7.15 -27.37 11.48
N LYS A 204 -7.84 -26.67 12.37
CA LYS A 204 -8.86 -25.67 11.99
C LYS A 204 -8.25 -24.48 11.25
N LEU A 205 -7.14 -23.94 11.77
CA LEU A 205 -6.44 -22.81 11.17
C LEU A 205 -5.86 -23.15 9.79
N GLU A 206 -5.30 -24.35 9.63
CA GLU A 206 -4.81 -24.84 8.33
C GLU A 206 -5.94 -24.92 7.30
N ASN A 207 -7.09 -25.50 7.67
CA ASN A 207 -8.26 -25.58 6.80
C ASN A 207 -8.78 -24.19 6.43
N ALA A 208 -8.86 -23.26 7.40
CA ALA A 208 -9.26 -21.88 7.15
C ALA A 208 -8.29 -21.15 6.19
N LEU A 209 -6.98 -21.35 6.38
CA LEU A 209 -5.95 -20.78 5.50
C LEU A 209 -6.09 -21.28 4.06
N ILE A 210 -6.29 -22.59 3.87
CA ILE A 210 -6.49 -23.19 2.54
C ILE A 210 -7.74 -22.59 1.87
N ALA A 211 -8.86 -22.49 2.59
CA ALA A 211 -10.08 -21.90 2.08
C ALA A 211 -9.91 -20.42 1.69
N ALA A 212 -9.25 -19.63 2.54
CA ALA A 212 -8.95 -18.22 2.26
C ALA A 212 -8.07 -18.06 1.01
N ARG A 213 -7.02 -18.88 0.86
CA ARG A 213 -6.14 -18.88 -0.32
C ARG A 213 -6.91 -19.24 -1.59
N LYS A 214 -7.79 -20.24 -1.55
CA LYS A 214 -8.64 -20.62 -2.68
C LYS A 214 -9.53 -19.45 -3.11
N ARG A 215 -10.21 -18.82 -2.16
CA ARG A 215 -11.08 -17.66 -2.41
C ARG A 215 -10.30 -16.47 -3.01
N LEU A 216 -9.11 -16.16 -2.49
CA LEU A 216 -8.25 -15.12 -3.06
C LEU A 216 -7.85 -15.45 -4.51
N GLY A 217 -7.54 -16.72 -4.79
CA GLY A 217 -7.27 -17.18 -6.15
C GLY A 217 -8.46 -17.01 -7.09
N GLU A 218 -9.67 -17.30 -6.62
CA GLU A 218 -10.92 -17.08 -7.39
C GLU A 218 -11.15 -15.60 -7.68
N ILE A 219 -11.00 -14.72 -6.69
CA ILE A 219 -11.12 -13.25 -6.87
C ILE A 219 -10.17 -12.76 -7.96
N ARG A 220 -8.91 -13.19 -7.92
CA ARG A 220 -7.91 -12.80 -8.94
C ARG A 220 -8.28 -13.30 -10.33
N LYS A 221 -8.81 -14.51 -10.46
CA LYS A 221 -9.25 -15.05 -11.76
C LYS A 221 -10.39 -14.25 -12.38
N PHE A 222 -11.32 -13.73 -11.58
CA PHE A 222 -12.37 -12.85 -12.08
C PHE A 222 -11.80 -11.51 -12.55
N SER A 223 -10.90 -10.92 -11.76
CA SER A 223 -10.25 -9.65 -12.14
C SER A 223 -9.50 -9.73 -13.47
N TYR A 224 -8.86 -10.86 -13.80
CA TYR A 224 -8.16 -11.02 -15.09
C TYR A 224 -9.09 -11.30 -16.26
N ARG A 225 -10.27 -11.89 -16.04
CA ARG A 225 -11.25 -12.12 -17.11
C ARG A 225 -11.89 -10.82 -17.58
N ASP A 226 -12.19 -9.93 -16.65
CA ASP A 226 -12.75 -8.61 -16.99
C ASP A 226 -11.70 -7.71 -17.69
N ASP A 227 -10.41 -7.87 -17.41
CA ASP A 227 -9.33 -7.13 -18.10
C ASP A 227 -9.08 -7.62 -19.55
N ASP A 228 -9.32 -8.91 -19.85
CA ASP A 228 -9.15 -9.49 -21.19
C ASP A 228 -10.33 -9.16 -22.14
N ASP A 229 -11.55 -9.04 -21.60
CA ASP A 229 -12.75 -8.73 -22.40
C ASP A 229 -12.79 -7.26 -22.90
N ASP A 230 -12.00 -6.35 -22.30
CA ASP A 230 -11.85 -4.95 -22.73
C ASP A 230 -10.90 -4.77 -23.95
N ASP A 231 -10.12 -5.81 -24.32
CA ASP A 231 -9.19 -5.78 -25.46
C ASP A 231 -9.81 -6.28 -26.79
N ASP A 232 -11.02 -6.87 -26.76
CA ASP A 232 -11.68 -7.50 -27.93
C ASP A 232 -12.80 -6.65 -28.58
N ASP A 233 -13.14 -5.47 -28.04
CA ASP A 233 -14.24 -4.61 -28.54
C ASP A 233 -13.82 -3.56 -29.61
N ASP A 234 -12.58 -3.63 -30.13
CA ASP A 234 -12.03 -2.70 -31.14
C ASP A 234 -11.57 -3.42 -32.44
N ASN A 235 -12.44 -4.22 -33.07
CA ASN A 235 -12.25 -4.75 -34.43
C ASN A 235 -13.42 -4.42 -35.38
#